data_AF-A0A7X5SB71-F1
#
_entry.id   AF-A0A7X5SB71-F1
#
_cell.length_a   1.000
_cell.length_b   1.000
_cell.length_c   1.000
_cell.angle_alpha   90.00
_cell.angle_beta   90.00
_cell.angle_gamma   90.00
#
_symmetry.space_group_name_H-M   'P 1'
#
loop_
_entity.id
_entity.type
_entity.pdbx_description
1 polymer ?
#
loop_
_entity_poly.entity_id
_entity_poly.type
_entity_poly.pdbx_seq_one_letter_code
_entity_poly.pdbx_strand_id
1 'polypeptide(L)'
;MTHDLLNRIDQRTRLAGHNRLALLLFRLGGRQLFGVNVFKVQEVLRRPELFQVPGLPTEFAGVADVRGRSVPVLDLGLAIGHPERDAHSENGPGYLVVAEFNRSVQGFLVSGVERIVNIAVEDIHPPPELGAEATYLTAVTRFQGELIQVIDVESVLADIAKVSKDVQLDPSLQLVAYDRQFQVLVVDDSRVARQQIRSVLDQLGVSATLLSDGRQALD
;
A
#
# COMPACT_ATOMS: atom_id res chain seq x y z
N MET A 1 15.42 -28.45 23.30
CA MET A 1 16.22 -27.22 23.24
C MET A 1 16.73 -26.90 21.82
N THR A 2 17.05 -27.90 20.98
CA THR A 2 17.65 -27.72 19.64
C THR A 2 16.67 -27.48 18.48
N HIS A 3 15.40 -27.91 18.61
CA HIS A 3 14.38 -27.73 17.58
C HIS A 3 13.91 -26.27 17.40
N ASP A 4 14.00 -25.45 18.46
CA ASP A 4 13.52 -24.07 18.42
C ASP A 4 14.50 -23.11 17.72
N LEU A 5 15.80 -23.47 17.72
CA LEU A 5 16.83 -22.69 17.02
C LEU A 5 16.80 -22.95 15.50
N LEU A 6 16.59 -24.20 15.09
CA LEU A 6 16.46 -24.58 13.68
C LEU A 6 15.22 -23.96 13.04
N ASN A 7 14.08 -23.90 13.74
CA ASN A 7 12.88 -23.21 13.28
C ASN A 7 13.09 -21.69 13.12
N ARG A 8 13.88 -21.05 14.00
CA ARG A 8 14.20 -19.61 13.90
C ARG A 8 15.21 -19.29 12.79
N ILE A 9 16.15 -20.20 12.53
CA ILE A 9 17.09 -20.09 11.40
C ILE A 9 16.32 -20.28 10.09
N ASP A 10 15.44 -21.29 10.03
CA ASP A 10 14.54 -21.53 8.91
C ASP A 10 13.65 -20.32 8.62
N GLN A 11 13.09 -19.65 9.64
CA GLN A 11 12.29 -18.43 9.43
C GLN A 11 13.07 -17.26 8.83
N ARG A 12 14.39 -17.16 9.04
CA ARG A 12 15.22 -16.09 8.48
C ARG A 12 15.81 -16.42 7.11
N THR A 13 15.97 -17.70 6.77
CA THR A 13 16.52 -18.14 5.47
C THR A 13 15.42 -18.49 4.44
N ARG A 14 14.15 -18.65 4.86
CA ARG A 14 13.05 -19.13 4.00
C ARG A 14 12.11 -18.07 3.38
N LEU A 15 12.48 -16.79 3.37
CA LEU A 15 11.68 -15.78 2.63
C LEU A 15 11.80 -15.93 1.11
N ALA A 16 12.89 -16.52 0.60
CA ALA A 16 13.13 -16.67 -0.84
C ALA A 16 12.57 -17.97 -1.46
N GLY A 17 12.11 -18.93 -0.64
CA GLY A 17 11.76 -20.29 -1.12
C GLY A 17 10.28 -20.68 -1.00
N HIS A 18 9.49 -19.93 -0.22
CA HIS A 18 8.05 -20.17 -0.10
C HIS A 18 7.34 -18.86 -0.39
N ASN A 19 6.53 -18.84 -1.44
CA ASN A 19 5.72 -17.72 -1.89
C ASN A 19 4.81 -17.21 -0.75
N ARG A 20 5.33 -16.33 0.12
CA ARG A 20 4.67 -15.83 1.32
C ARG A 20 4.74 -14.31 1.35
N LEU A 21 3.65 -13.69 1.78
CA LEU A 21 3.55 -12.26 1.99
C LEU A 21 3.70 -11.95 3.48
N ALA A 22 4.60 -11.02 3.82
CA ALA A 22 4.70 -10.46 5.16
C ALA A 22 3.77 -9.25 5.28
N LEU A 23 2.82 -9.32 6.20
CA LEU A 23 1.83 -8.26 6.45
C LEU A 23 2.02 -7.66 7.85
N LEU A 24 2.09 -6.33 7.93
CA LEU A 24 1.92 -5.61 9.19
C LEU A 24 0.43 -5.51 9.49
N LEU A 25 0.00 -6.10 10.61
CA LEU A 25 -1.39 -6.03 11.06
C LEU A 25 -1.63 -4.81 11.95
N PHE A 26 -2.71 -4.09 11.68
CA PHE A 26 -3.11 -2.89 12.41
C PHE A 26 -4.64 -2.75 12.46
N ARG A 27 -5.09 -1.74 13.21
CA ARG A 27 -6.51 -1.40 13.39
C ARG A 27 -6.73 0.07 13.08
N LEU A 28 -7.93 0.40 12.60
CA LEU A 28 -8.37 1.79 12.32
C LEU A 28 -9.48 2.27 13.26
N GLY A 29 -9.85 1.42 14.21
CA GLY A 29 -11.04 1.53 15.05
C GLY A 29 -11.65 0.13 15.24
N GLY A 30 -12.36 -0.07 16.35
CA GLY A 30 -13.04 -1.33 16.68
C GLY A 30 -12.21 -2.61 16.53
N ARG A 31 -12.83 -3.68 16.02
CA ARG A 31 -12.27 -5.05 16.03
C ARG A 31 -11.78 -5.57 14.69
N GLN A 32 -11.98 -4.84 13.59
CA GLN A 32 -11.50 -5.27 12.28
C GLN A 32 -9.96 -5.21 12.22
N LEU A 33 -9.33 -6.26 11.70
CA LEU A 33 -7.89 -6.28 11.40
C LEU A 33 -7.65 -5.88 9.95
N PHE A 34 -6.71 -4.96 9.77
CA PHE A 34 -6.21 -4.54 8.47
C PHE A 34 -4.76 -4.99 8.33
N GLY A 35 -4.31 -5.13 7.08
CA GLY A 35 -2.95 -5.51 6.73
C GLY A 35 -2.37 -4.60 5.67
N VAL A 36 -1.07 -4.34 5.76
CA VAL A 36 -0.27 -3.71 4.69
C VAL A 36 0.99 -4.53 4.46
N ASN A 37 1.46 -4.60 3.22
CA ASN A 37 2.71 -5.27 2.89
C ASN A 37 3.88 -4.61 3.65
N VAL A 38 4.63 -5.42 4.41
CA VAL A 38 5.78 -4.95 5.20
C VAL A 38 6.87 -4.35 4.32
N PHE A 39 7.02 -4.79 3.07
CA PHE A 39 8.01 -4.18 2.15
C PHE A 39 7.74 -2.71 1.86
N LYS A 40 6.51 -2.25 2.03
CA LYS A 40 6.14 -0.84 1.87
C LYS A 40 6.34 -0.05 3.17
N VAL A 41 6.56 -0.71 4.32
CA VAL A 41 6.69 -0.07 5.64
C VAL A 41 8.15 0.18 5.98
N GLN A 42 8.50 1.43 6.29
CA GLN A 42 9.84 1.79 6.78
C GLN A 42 9.94 1.69 8.30
N GLU A 43 8.98 2.25 9.04
CA GLU A 43 8.95 2.20 10.50
C GLU A 43 7.54 2.43 11.08
N VAL A 44 7.36 2.03 12.34
CA VAL A 44 6.14 2.27 13.11
C VAL A 44 6.53 3.07 14.36
N LEU A 45 5.86 4.19 14.57
CA LEU A 45 6.09 5.10 15.67
C LEU A 45 4.80 5.24 16.51
N ARG A 46 4.93 5.60 17.79
CA ARG A 46 3.80 6.24 18.46
C ARG A 46 3.50 7.55 17.75
N ARG A 47 2.22 7.93 17.69
CA ARG A 47 1.79 9.17 17.04
C ARG A 47 2.62 10.35 17.58
N PRO A 48 3.43 11.01 16.73
CA PRO A 48 4.14 12.22 17.14
C PRO A 48 3.19 13.42 17.14
N GLU A 49 3.68 14.55 17.63
CA GLU A 49 3.03 15.83 17.37
C GLU A 49 3.02 16.11 15.86
N LEU A 50 1.92 16.69 15.38
CA LEU A 50 1.71 17.00 13.97
C LEU A 50 1.63 18.51 13.77
N PHE A 51 2.30 18.99 12.74
CA PHE A 51 2.20 20.37 12.28
C PHE A 51 1.06 20.50 11.27
N GLN A 52 0.19 21.48 11.48
CA GLN A 52 -0.88 21.80 10.55
C GLN A 52 -0.32 22.55 9.34
N VAL A 53 -0.72 22.13 8.15
CA VAL A 53 -0.32 22.78 6.89
C VAL A 53 -1.59 23.27 6.18
N PRO A 54 -1.70 24.58 5.88
CA PRO A 54 -2.85 25.11 5.16
C PRO A 54 -3.01 24.47 3.78
N GLY A 55 -4.26 24.21 3.38
CA GLY A 55 -4.60 23.70 2.05
C GLY A 55 -4.47 22.18 1.88
N LEU A 56 -4.16 21.43 2.95
CA LEU A 56 -4.25 19.97 2.92
C LEU A 56 -5.71 19.51 2.87
N PRO A 57 -6.01 18.40 2.15
CA PRO A 57 -7.31 17.72 2.23
C PRO A 57 -7.64 17.30 3.67
N THR A 58 -8.93 17.18 3.99
CA THR A 58 -9.41 16.90 5.35
C THR A 58 -8.95 15.54 5.89
N GLU A 59 -8.63 14.60 5.00
CA GLU A 59 -8.12 13.28 5.33
C GLU A 59 -6.65 13.32 5.82
N PHE A 60 -5.92 14.40 5.52
CA PHE A 60 -4.58 14.62 6.06
C PHE A 60 -4.65 15.26 7.45
N ALA A 61 -4.01 14.60 8.42
CA ALA A 61 -3.92 15.07 9.80
C ALA A 61 -2.83 16.14 10.00
N GLY A 62 -1.92 16.30 9.04
CA GLY A 62 -0.83 17.29 9.06
C GLY A 62 0.48 16.71 8.54
N VAL A 63 1.59 17.21 9.08
CA VAL A 63 2.96 16.76 8.76
C VAL A 63 3.68 16.39 10.06
N ALA A 64 4.39 15.27 10.06
CA ALA A 64 5.26 14.85 11.16
C ALA A 64 6.73 15.09 10.81
N ASP A 65 7.55 15.43 11.81
CA ASP A 65 9.00 15.29 11.70
C ASP A 65 9.38 13.85 12.05
N VAL A 66 9.86 13.11 11.06
CA VAL A 66 10.43 11.77 11.24
C VAL A 66 11.93 11.84 10.96
N ARG A 67 12.71 11.90 12.03
CA ARG A 67 14.19 11.91 11.99
C ARG A 67 14.76 13.05 11.12
N GLY A 68 14.20 14.25 11.23
CA GLY A 68 14.59 15.44 10.48
C GLY A 68 13.98 15.51 9.07
N ARG A 69 13.05 14.62 8.72
CA ARG A 69 12.34 14.60 7.43
C ARG A 69 10.88 14.94 7.66
N SER A 70 10.37 15.92 6.91
CA SER A 70 8.94 16.24 6.88
C SER A 70 8.17 15.14 6.15
N VAL A 71 7.33 14.42 6.88
CA VAL A 71 6.50 13.32 6.37
C VAL A 71 5.02 13.74 6.41
N PRO A 72 4.32 13.82 5.26
CA PRO A 72 2.88 14.04 5.23
C PRO A 72 2.15 12.90 5.94
N VAL A 73 1.14 13.22 6.76
CA VAL A 73 0.42 12.25 7.58
C VAL A 73 -1.06 12.21 7.23
N LEU A 74 -1.51 11.05 6.74
CA LEU A 74 -2.91 10.73 6.44
C LEU A 74 -3.59 10.07 7.66
N ASP A 75 -4.83 10.41 7.99
CA ASP A 75 -5.66 9.55 8.83
C ASP A 75 -6.31 8.47 7.96
N LEU A 76 -5.78 7.25 8.02
CA LEU A 76 -6.22 6.17 7.12
C LEU A 76 -7.68 5.77 7.39
N GLY A 77 -8.15 5.88 8.64
CA GLY A 77 -9.54 5.56 8.97
C GLY A 77 -10.51 6.56 8.36
N LEU A 78 -10.18 7.86 8.41
CA LEU A 78 -10.97 8.90 7.74
C LEU A 78 -10.92 8.74 6.22
N ALA A 79 -9.72 8.50 5.68
CA ALA A 79 -9.45 8.37 4.25
C ALA A 79 -10.27 7.28 3.55
N ILE A 80 -10.49 6.14 4.23
CA ILE A 80 -11.29 5.03 3.67
C ILE A 80 -12.75 5.06 4.13
N GLY A 81 -13.18 6.08 4.88
CA GLY A 81 -14.52 6.16 5.44
C GLY A 81 -14.85 5.04 6.43
N HIS A 82 -13.88 4.60 7.25
CA HIS A 82 -14.07 3.49 8.19
C HIS A 82 -15.15 3.83 9.23
N PRO A 83 -16.27 3.08 9.31
CA PRO A 83 -17.42 3.45 10.14
C PRO A 83 -17.11 3.56 11.65
N GLU A 84 -16.15 2.77 12.14
CA GLU A 84 -15.77 2.77 13.56
C GLU A 84 -14.66 3.79 13.86
N ARG A 85 -14.26 4.60 12.88
CA ARG A 85 -13.34 5.72 13.10
C ARG A 85 -14.14 6.91 13.62
N ASP A 86 -14.15 7.10 14.94
CA ASP A 86 -14.73 8.29 15.55
C ASP A 86 -13.79 9.50 15.43
N ALA A 87 -14.09 10.41 14.50
CA ALA A 87 -13.35 11.65 14.29
C ALA A 87 -13.27 12.54 15.54
N HIS A 88 -14.17 12.37 16.51
CA HIS A 88 -14.30 13.19 17.72
C HIS A 88 -13.80 12.50 18.99
N SER A 89 -13.26 11.28 18.88
CA SER A 89 -12.71 10.58 20.04
C SER A 89 -11.49 11.32 20.60
N GLU A 90 -11.48 11.57 21.91
CA GLU A 90 -10.32 12.11 22.63
C GLU A 90 -9.07 11.21 22.48
N ASN A 91 -9.30 9.92 22.24
CA ASN A 91 -8.27 8.93 21.91
C ASN A 91 -8.19 8.75 20.40
N GLY A 92 -7.69 9.77 19.70
CA GLY A 92 -7.35 9.67 18.28
C GLY A 92 -6.34 8.53 18.00
N PRO A 93 -6.03 8.24 16.73
CA PRO A 93 -5.15 7.14 16.38
C PRO A 93 -3.79 7.25 17.09
N GLY A 94 -3.33 6.16 17.70
CA GLY A 94 -2.19 6.16 18.63
C GLY A 94 -0.83 5.91 17.96
N TYR A 95 -0.81 5.50 16.70
CA TYR A 95 0.39 5.11 15.98
C TYR A 95 0.47 5.76 14.61
N LEU A 96 1.70 6.02 14.18
CA LEU A 96 2.06 6.46 12.85
C LEU A 96 2.84 5.32 12.16
N VAL A 97 2.31 4.83 11.05
CA VAL A 97 3.04 3.91 10.17
C VAL A 97 3.66 4.74 9.05
N VAL A 98 4.98 4.73 8.96
CA VAL A 98 5.73 5.40 7.90
C VAL A 98 6.01 4.38 6.80
N ALA A 99 5.59 4.71 5.59
CA ALA A 99 5.67 3.83 4.44
C ALA A 99 6.19 4.57 3.20
N GLU A 100 6.72 3.80 2.25
CA GLU A 100 7.23 4.31 0.99
C GLU A 100 6.45 3.69 -0.17
N PHE A 101 5.82 4.57 -0.95
CA PHE A 101 5.08 4.19 -2.14
C PHE A 101 5.57 5.06 -3.29
N ASN A 102 5.94 4.44 -4.41
CA ASN A 102 6.42 5.15 -5.59
C ASN A 102 7.49 6.21 -5.28
N ARG A 103 8.50 5.83 -4.49
CA ARG A 103 9.63 6.68 -4.03
C ARG A 103 9.22 7.90 -3.17
N SER A 104 7.97 7.95 -2.72
CA SER A 104 7.45 8.97 -1.82
C SER A 104 7.23 8.40 -0.43
N VAL A 105 7.83 9.03 0.58
CA VAL A 105 7.69 8.64 1.98
C VAL A 105 6.49 9.35 2.58
N GLN A 106 5.56 8.58 3.11
CA GLN A 106 4.30 9.08 3.66
C GLN A 106 3.96 8.35 4.96
N GLY A 107 3.27 9.05 5.84
CA GLY A 107 2.79 8.51 7.10
C GLY A 107 1.30 8.28 7.06
N PHE A 108 0.83 7.20 7.68
CA PHE A 108 -0.59 7.02 7.92
C PHE A 108 -0.87 6.63 9.37
N LEU A 109 -1.91 7.24 9.94
CA LEU A 109 -2.32 7.03 11.31
C LEU A 109 -3.20 5.79 11.42
N VAL A 110 -2.95 5.00 12.45
CA VAL A 110 -3.71 3.79 12.79
C VAL A 110 -4.02 3.79 14.30
N SER A 111 -5.14 3.20 14.69
CA SER A 111 -5.55 3.17 16.09
C SER A 111 -4.70 2.21 16.92
N GLY A 112 -4.27 1.09 16.34
CA GLY A 112 -3.46 0.08 17.00
C GLY A 112 -2.60 -0.68 16.01
N VAL A 113 -1.44 -1.13 16.47
CA VAL A 113 -0.53 -2.00 15.72
C VAL A 113 -0.39 -3.31 16.49
N GLU A 114 -0.51 -4.43 15.78
CA GLU A 114 -0.59 -5.75 16.39
C GLU A 114 0.73 -6.50 16.25
N ARG A 115 0.99 -7.07 15.08
CA ARG A 115 2.17 -7.87 14.79
C ARG A 115 2.39 -7.99 13.28
N ILE A 116 3.56 -8.47 12.89
CA ILE A 116 3.82 -8.93 11.53
C ILE A 116 3.45 -10.41 11.43
N VAL A 117 2.71 -10.77 10.38
CA VAL A 117 2.36 -12.16 10.06
C VAL A 117 2.86 -12.53 8.67
N ASN A 118 3.27 -13.78 8.49
CA ASN A 118 3.61 -14.31 7.17
C ASN A 118 2.45 -15.18 6.69
N ILE A 119 1.83 -14.81 5.57
CA ILE A 119 0.70 -15.51 4.97
C ILE A 119 1.17 -16.20 3.68
N ALA A 120 0.76 -17.45 3.44
CA ALA A 120 1.07 -18.09 2.16
C ALA A 120 0.26 -17.42 1.05
N VAL A 121 0.86 -17.18 -0.12
CA VAL A 121 0.17 -16.45 -1.20
C VAL A 121 -1.10 -17.19 -1.68
N GLU A 122 -1.16 -18.50 -1.53
CA GLU A 122 -2.36 -19.31 -1.78
C GLU A 122 -3.54 -19.01 -0.83
N ASP A 123 -3.27 -18.53 0.39
CA ASP A 123 -4.27 -18.12 1.39
C ASP A 123 -4.69 -16.65 1.22
N ILE A 124 -4.15 -15.97 0.22
CA ILE A 124 -4.49 -14.59 -0.13
C ILE A 124 -5.51 -14.65 -1.26
N HIS A 125 -6.72 -14.19 -0.96
CA HIS A 125 -7.82 -14.21 -1.90
C HIS A 125 -8.10 -12.80 -2.41
N PRO A 126 -8.57 -12.66 -3.66
CA PRO A 126 -9.07 -11.38 -4.13
C PRO A 126 -10.19 -10.90 -3.22
N PRO A 127 -10.36 -9.58 -3.04
CA PRO A 127 -11.49 -9.05 -2.31
C PRO A 127 -12.79 -9.49 -3.00
N PRO A 128 -13.88 -9.70 -2.25
CA PRO A 128 -15.18 -10.00 -2.85
C PRO A 128 -15.59 -8.86 -3.78
N GLU A 129 -16.27 -9.20 -4.88
CA GLU A 129 -16.80 -8.23 -5.86
C GLU A 129 -17.95 -7.41 -5.23
N LEU A 130 -17.59 -6.43 -4.40
CA LEU A 130 -18.51 -5.53 -3.71
C LEU A 130 -18.60 -4.21 -4.49
N GLY A 131 -19.04 -4.28 -5.75
CA GLY A 131 -19.26 -3.10 -6.59
C GLY A 131 -18.04 -2.17 -6.72
N ALA A 132 -18.27 -0.94 -7.21
CA ALA A 132 -17.22 0.06 -7.40
C ALA A 132 -16.67 0.67 -6.09
N GLU A 133 -17.19 0.26 -4.91
CA GLU A 133 -16.90 0.87 -3.61
C GLU A 133 -15.82 0.13 -2.81
N ALA A 134 -15.45 -1.11 -3.17
CA ALA A 134 -14.33 -1.84 -2.55
C ALA A 134 -12.94 -1.44 -3.10
N THR A 135 -12.75 -0.15 -3.40
CA THR A 135 -11.63 0.37 -4.20
C THR A 135 -10.26 0.21 -3.55
N TYR A 136 -10.19 0.19 -2.22
CA TYR A 136 -8.93 0.26 -1.48
C TYR A 136 -8.43 -1.09 -0.95
N LEU A 137 -9.06 -2.21 -1.33
CA LEU A 137 -8.61 -3.53 -0.94
C LEU A 137 -7.80 -4.19 -2.04
N THR A 138 -6.59 -4.64 -1.72
CA THR A 138 -5.82 -5.51 -2.62
C THR A 138 -6.21 -6.97 -2.47
N ALA A 139 -6.53 -7.39 -1.24
CA ALA A 139 -6.83 -8.77 -0.93
C ALA A 139 -7.55 -8.95 0.41
N VAL A 140 -8.07 -10.14 0.63
CA VAL A 140 -8.54 -10.61 1.93
C VAL A 140 -7.85 -11.93 2.30
N THR A 141 -7.57 -12.12 3.57
CA THR A 141 -6.99 -13.36 4.09
C THR A 141 -7.47 -13.63 5.51
N ARG A 142 -7.10 -14.77 6.08
CA ARG A 142 -7.39 -15.10 7.48
C ARG A 142 -6.13 -15.49 8.22
N PHE A 143 -6.05 -15.05 9.48
CA PHE A 143 -5.01 -15.49 10.40
C PHE A 143 -5.64 -15.83 11.74
N GLN A 144 -5.41 -17.06 12.22
CA GLN A 144 -6.00 -17.56 13.48
C GLN A 144 -7.54 -17.40 13.54
N GLY A 145 -8.21 -17.54 12.39
CA GLY A 145 -9.68 -17.42 12.28
C GLY A 145 -10.19 -15.99 12.07
N GLU A 146 -9.38 -14.97 12.34
CA GLU A 146 -9.75 -13.56 12.13
C GLU A 146 -9.58 -13.17 10.66
N LEU A 147 -10.55 -12.42 10.13
CA LEU A 147 -10.51 -11.87 8.78
C LEU A 147 -9.58 -10.65 8.75
N ILE A 148 -8.64 -10.65 7.82
CA ILE A 148 -7.71 -9.55 7.56
C ILE A 148 -8.04 -8.95 6.20
N GLN A 149 -8.23 -7.64 6.17
CA GLN A 149 -8.39 -6.86 4.95
C GLN A 149 -7.05 -6.21 4.57
N VAL A 150 -6.48 -6.57 3.43
CA VAL A 150 -5.21 -6.01 2.95
C VAL A 150 -5.50 -4.73 2.18
N ILE A 151 -5.04 -3.61 2.73
CA ILE A 151 -5.35 -2.26 2.22
C ILE A 151 -4.27 -1.81 1.23
N ASP A 152 -4.71 -1.31 0.08
CA ASP A 152 -3.89 -0.58 -0.87
C ASP A 152 -3.80 0.90 -0.48
N VAL A 153 -2.90 1.20 0.47
CA VAL A 153 -2.67 2.58 0.95
C VAL A 153 -2.19 3.49 -0.19
N GLU A 154 -1.53 2.94 -1.21
CA GLU A 154 -1.06 3.70 -2.36
C GLU A 154 -2.22 4.23 -3.20
N SER A 155 -3.23 3.39 -3.47
CA SER A 155 -4.47 3.79 -4.16
C SER A 155 -5.24 4.84 -3.35
N VAL A 156 -5.33 4.68 -2.02
CA VAL A 156 -5.95 5.68 -1.12
C VAL A 156 -5.27 7.04 -1.26
N LEU A 157 -3.94 7.06 -1.21
CA LEU A 157 -3.15 8.28 -1.33
C LEU A 157 -3.30 8.93 -2.71
N ALA A 158 -3.26 8.13 -3.78
CA ALA A 158 -3.41 8.63 -5.14
C ALA A 158 -4.77 9.32 -5.36
N ASP A 159 -5.85 8.76 -4.81
CA ASP A 159 -7.19 9.31 -4.96
C ASP A 159 -7.38 10.60 -4.13
N ILE A 160 -6.86 10.65 -2.89
CA ILE A 160 -7.03 11.81 -2.00
C ILE A 160 -6.15 12.98 -2.40
N ALA A 161 -4.86 12.73 -2.66
CA ALA A 161 -3.93 13.80 -2.99
C ALA A 161 -4.16 14.37 -4.40
N LYS A 162 -5.13 13.81 -5.17
CA LYS A 162 -5.37 14.13 -6.57
C LYS A 162 -4.07 14.18 -7.36
N VAL A 163 -3.08 13.35 -6.98
CA VAL A 163 -1.78 13.33 -7.63
C VAL A 163 -2.08 13.10 -9.09
N SER A 164 -1.72 14.08 -9.92
CA SER A 164 -2.03 14.09 -11.34
C SER A 164 -1.71 12.71 -11.90
N LYS A 165 -2.76 12.00 -12.36
CA LYS A 165 -2.60 10.74 -13.11
C LYS A 165 -1.78 10.96 -14.39
N ASP A 166 -1.61 12.23 -14.76
CA ASP A 166 -0.74 12.71 -15.82
C ASP A 166 0.71 12.78 -15.31
N VAL A 167 1.43 11.68 -15.47
CA VAL A 167 2.89 11.76 -15.58
C VAL A 167 3.19 12.57 -16.83
N GLN A 168 3.65 13.81 -16.67
CA GLN A 168 4.13 14.60 -17.80
C GLN A 168 5.45 13.99 -18.27
N LEU A 169 5.45 13.46 -19.49
CA LEU A 169 6.67 13.02 -20.14
C LEU A 169 7.64 14.19 -20.26
N ASP A 170 8.91 13.95 -19.94
CA ASP A 170 9.99 14.87 -20.30
C ASP A 170 9.98 15.04 -21.83
N PRO A 171 9.87 16.27 -22.37
CA PRO A 171 9.85 16.50 -23.82
C PRO A 171 11.06 15.95 -24.57
N SER A 172 12.17 15.66 -23.88
CA SER A 172 13.37 15.02 -24.45
C SER A 172 13.20 13.52 -24.70
N LEU A 173 12.21 12.86 -24.08
CA LEU A 173 11.85 11.47 -24.31
C LEU A 173 10.99 11.34 -25.58
N GLN A 174 11.55 11.71 -26.73
CA GLN A 174 10.97 11.33 -28.01
C GLN A 174 11.40 9.91 -28.32
N LEU A 175 10.44 9.00 -28.46
CA LEU A 175 10.70 7.72 -29.09
C LEU A 175 11.25 7.99 -30.49
N VAL A 176 12.51 7.62 -30.70
CA VAL A 176 13.05 7.49 -32.06
C VAL A 176 12.11 6.54 -32.78
N ALA A 177 11.54 6.98 -33.91
CA ALA A 177 10.58 6.20 -34.67
C ALA A 177 11.19 4.82 -35.01
N TYR A 178 10.75 3.79 -34.30
CA TYR A 178 11.08 2.42 -34.63
C TYR A 178 10.04 1.92 -35.62
N ASP A 179 10.50 1.31 -36.70
CA ASP A 179 9.64 0.70 -37.74
C ASP A 179 8.91 -0.58 -37.25
N ARG A 180 8.97 -0.86 -35.93
CA ARG A 180 8.34 -2.03 -35.30
C ARG A 180 7.36 -1.56 -34.24
N GLN A 181 6.13 -2.07 -34.31
CA GLN A 181 5.16 -1.96 -33.23
C GLN A 181 5.66 -2.80 -32.04
N PHE A 182 6.00 -2.14 -30.93
CA PHE A 182 6.31 -2.81 -29.68
C PHE A 182 5.02 -3.01 -28.88
N GLN A 183 4.91 -4.18 -28.26
CA GLN A 183 3.93 -4.44 -27.22
C GLN A 183 4.69 -4.61 -25.91
N VAL A 184 4.29 -3.88 -24.87
CA VAL A 184 4.90 -3.92 -23.55
C VAL A 184 4.01 -4.71 -22.61
N LEU A 185 4.59 -5.67 -21.89
CA LEU A 185 3.93 -6.36 -20.79
C LEU A 185 4.35 -5.71 -19.47
N VAL A 186 3.38 -5.17 -18.73
CA VAL A 186 3.59 -4.52 -17.43
C VAL A 186 3.00 -5.41 -16.35
N VAL A 187 3.86 -5.91 -15.46
CA VAL A 187 3.48 -6.78 -14.33
C VAL A 187 3.96 -6.14 -13.04
N ASP A 188 3.01 -5.68 -12.22
CA ASP A 188 3.28 -4.98 -10.96
C ASP A 188 2.07 -5.17 -10.05
N ASP A 189 2.24 -5.27 -8.73
CA ASP A 189 1.12 -5.44 -7.79
C ASP A 189 0.40 -4.12 -7.48
N SER A 190 1.06 -2.97 -7.67
CA SER A 190 0.49 -1.64 -7.51
C SER A 190 -0.39 -1.24 -8.69
N ARG A 191 -1.69 -1.05 -8.44
CA ARG A 191 -2.63 -0.50 -9.43
C ARG A 191 -2.21 0.90 -9.90
N VAL A 192 -1.71 1.72 -8.99
CA VAL A 192 -1.28 3.10 -9.28
C VAL A 192 -0.07 3.10 -10.21
N ALA A 193 0.96 2.30 -9.91
CA ALA A 193 2.15 2.18 -10.75
C ALA A 193 1.78 1.69 -12.16
N ARG A 194 0.95 0.65 -12.27
CA ARG A 194 0.47 0.16 -13.57
C ARG A 194 -0.24 1.25 -14.37
N GLN A 195 -1.12 2.02 -13.74
CA GLN A 195 -1.84 3.11 -14.42
C GLN A 195 -0.90 4.25 -14.88
N GLN A 196 0.10 4.61 -14.08
CA GLN A 196 1.11 5.59 -14.47
C GLN A 196 1.95 5.12 -15.65
N ILE A 197 2.41 3.86 -15.63
CA ILE A 197 3.16 3.26 -16.74
C ILE A 197 2.30 3.24 -18.01
N ARG A 198 1.02 2.84 -17.92
CA ARG A 198 0.09 2.90 -19.06
C ARG A 198 -0.03 4.32 -19.62
N SER A 199 -0.26 5.32 -18.77
CA SER A 199 -0.36 6.72 -19.20
C SER A 199 0.87 7.18 -19.99
N VAL A 200 2.07 6.80 -19.53
CA VAL A 200 3.33 7.08 -20.23
C VAL A 200 3.41 6.34 -21.57
N LEU A 201 3.09 5.04 -21.60
CA LEU A 201 3.13 4.23 -22.83
C LEU A 201 2.12 4.71 -23.88
N ASP A 202 0.93 5.14 -23.46
CA ASP A 202 -0.12 5.70 -24.32
C ASP A 202 0.36 7.02 -24.97
N GLN A 203 1.00 7.91 -24.20
CA GLN A 203 1.60 9.14 -24.73
C GLN A 203 2.73 8.86 -25.75
N LEU A 204 3.41 7.73 -25.57
CA LEU A 204 4.45 7.22 -26.46
C LEU A 204 3.91 6.44 -27.67
N GLY A 205 2.59 6.20 -27.74
CA GLY A 205 1.96 5.41 -28.80
C GLY A 205 2.28 3.92 -28.76
N VAL A 206 2.69 3.40 -27.60
CA VAL A 206 3.10 1.99 -27.40
C VAL A 206 1.97 1.21 -26.74
N SER A 207 1.59 0.08 -27.35
CA SER A 207 0.53 -0.77 -26.79
C SER A 207 1.03 -1.52 -25.54
N ALA A 208 0.19 -1.59 -24.50
CA ALA A 208 0.56 -2.20 -23.23
C ALA A 208 -0.51 -3.17 -22.68
N THR A 209 -0.09 -4.37 -22.30
CA THR A 209 -0.88 -5.31 -21.50
C THR A 209 -0.48 -5.15 -20.03
N LEU A 210 -1.46 -4.98 -19.14
CA LEU A 210 -1.22 -4.76 -17.71
C LEU A 210 -1.78 -5.93 -16.91
N LEU A 211 -0.97 -6.53 -16.04
CA LEU A 211 -1.34 -7.67 -15.21
C LEU A 211 -0.90 -7.41 -13.76
N SER A 212 -1.64 -7.96 -12.79
CA SER A 212 -1.40 -7.67 -11.36
C SER A 212 -0.41 -8.61 -10.69
N ASP A 213 -0.08 -9.73 -11.32
CA ASP A 213 0.83 -10.73 -10.76
C ASP A 213 1.47 -11.62 -11.83
N GLY A 214 2.47 -12.39 -11.42
CA GLY A 214 3.21 -13.29 -12.31
C GLY A 214 2.42 -14.51 -12.79
N ARG A 215 1.33 -14.90 -12.11
CA ARG A 215 0.47 -16.00 -12.56
C ARG A 215 -0.30 -15.57 -13.80
N GLN A 216 -0.92 -14.39 -13.75
CA GLN A 216 -1.60 -13.82 -14.92
C GLN A 216 -0.65 -13.62 -16.10
N ALA A 217 0.63 -13.28 -15.83
CA ALA A 217 1.63 -13.07 -16.88
C ALA A 217 2.12 -14.35 -17.54
N LEU A 218 1.92 -15.50 -16.89
CA LEU A 218 2.30 -16.81 -17.41
C LEU A 218 1.18 -17.45 -18.25
N ASP A 219 -0.08 -17.14 -17.92
CA ASP A 219 -1.29 -17.62 -18.61
C ASP A 219 -1.49 -16.93 -19.99
#